data_AF-A0AAN1GPA0-F1
#
_entry.id   AF-A0AAN1GPA0-F1
#
_cell.length_a   1.000
_cell.length_b   1.000
_cell.length_c   1.000
_cell.angle_alpha   90.00
_cell.angle_beta   90.00
_cell.angle_gamma   90.00
#
_symmetry.space_group_name_H-M   'P 1'
#
loop_
_entity.id
_entity.type
_entity.pdbx_description
1 polymer ?
#
loop_
_entity_poly.entity_id
_entity_poly.type
_entity_poly.pdbx_seq_one_letter_code
_entity_poly.pdbx_strand_id
1 'polypeptide(L)'
;MPGPTPGSVWIEVVDGRACATFERYLWSDNFMHRLQRATTLARRVSNGSWVCRWCGNELPDFRRADALYCGESCRKKAARQRRRDRAS
;
A
#
# COMPACT_ATOMS: atom_id res chain seq x y z
N MET A 1 13.49 -8.14 -0.48
CA MET A 1 13.46 -6.74 -0.93
C MET A 1 13.31 -5.83 0.27
N PRO A 2 14.24 -4.88 0.50
CA PRO A 2 14.06 -3.85 1.51
C PRO A 2 12.75 -3.08 1.26
N GLY A 3 12.08 -2.69 2.34
CA GLY A 3 10.87 -1.88 2.25
C GLY A 3 11.19 -0.55 1.56
N PRO A 4 10.24 0.03 0.81
CA PRO A 4 10.47 1.30 0.18
C PRO A 4 10.78 2.38 1.22
N THR A 5 11.67 3.31 0.89
CA THR A 5 12.03 4.43 1.76
C THR A 5 10.77 5.19 2.16
N PRO A 6 10.51 5.38 3.46
CA PRO A 6 9.43 6.24 3.93
C PRO A 6 9.54 7.64 3.28
N GLY A 7 8.42 8.22 2.84
CA GLY A 7 8.40 9.52 2.17
C GLY A 7 8.72 9.51 0.66
N SER A 8 9.07 8.37 0.07
CA SER A 8 9.39 8.34 -1.38
C SER A 8 8.16 8.45 -2.28
N VAL A 9 6.97 8.09 -1.78
CA VAL A 9 5.68 8.14 -2.47
C VAL A 9 4.63 8.50 -1.43
N TRP A 10 3.76 9.46 -1.72
CA TRP A 10 2.62 9.85 -0.89
C TRP A 10 1.36 9.96 -1.74
N ILE A 11 0.19 9.86 -1.08
CA ILE A 11 -1.12 9.93 -1.73
C ILE A 11 -1.72 11.30 -1.43
N GLU A 12 -2.13 12.01 -2.46
CA GLU A 12 -2.81 13.32 -2.37
C GLU A 12 -4.16 13.22 -3.06
N VAL A 13 -5.17 13.90 -2.53
CA VAL A 13 -6.46 14.03 -3.21
C VAL A 13 -6.48 15.40 -3.90
N VAL A 14 -6.40 15.40 -5.22
CA VAL A 14 -6.45 16.61 -6.06
C VAL A 14 -7.75 16.57 -6.86
N ASP A 15 -8.60 17.58 -6.72
CA ASP A 15 -9.90 17.68 -7.41
C ASP A 15 -10.79 16.44 -7.21
N GLY A 16 -10.80 15.87 -6.00
CA GLY A 16 -11.56 14.67 -5.67
C GLY A 16 -10.98 13.37 -6.23
N ARG A 17 -9.80 13.40 -6.87
CA ARG A 17 -9.10 12.23 -7.39
C ARG A 17 -7.86 11.93 -6.57
N ALA A 18 -7.69 10.66 -6.20
CA ALA A 18 -6.48 10.21 -5.54
C ALA A 18 -5.32 10.11 -6.54
N CYS A 19 -4.31 10.96 -6.32
CA CYS A 19 -3.05 10.99 -7.04
C CYS A 19 -1.95 10.41 -6.16
N ALA A 20 -1.03 9.65 -6.74
CA ALA A 20 0.17 9.20 -6.05
C ALA A 20 1.37 9.99 -6.60
N THR A 21 1.97 10.80 -5.74
CA THR A 21 3.10 11.68 -6.08
C THR A 21 4.39 11.05 -5.54
N PHE A 22 5.50 11.20 -6.27
CA PHE A 22 6.81 10.68 -5.84
C PHE A 22 7.95 11.57 -6.30
N GLU A 23 9.02 11.62 -5.52
CA GLU A 23 10.22 12.40 -5.87
C GLU A 23 11.09 11.67 -6.89
N ARG A 24 11.37 12.36 -8.00
CA ARG A 24 12.33 11.94 -9.03
C ARG A 24 13.72 12.45 -8.68
N TYR A 25 14.45 11.69 -7.86
CA TYR A 25 15.87 11.94 -7.66
C TYR A 25 16.67 11.42 -8.86
N LEU A 26 17.37 12.31 -9.56
CA LEU A 26 18.18 12.05 -10.77
C LEU A 26 19.23 10.93 -10.61
N TRP A 27 19.71 10.72 -9.38
CA TRP A 27 20.72 9.72 -8.99
C TRP A 27 20.13 8.42 -8.43
N SER A 28 18.79 8.29 -8.37
CA SER A 28 18.16 7.08 -7.85
C SER A 28 17.79 6.12 -8.99
N ASP A 29 18.50 4.98 -9.05
CA ASP A 29 18.35 3.90 -10.04
C ASP A 29 17.04 3.09 -9.91
N ASN A 30 15.95 3.74 -9.49
CA ASN A 30 14.69 3.08 -9.14
C ASN A 30 13.45 3.87 -9.60
N PHE A 31 13.61 4.78 -10.57
CA PHE A 31 12.50 5.58 -11.10
C PHE A 31 11.33 4.71 -11.56
N MET A 32 11.60 3.68 -12.38
CA MET A 32 10.55 2.80 -12.91
C MET A 32 9.81 2.05 -11.79
N HIS A 33 10.52 1.58 -10.75
CA HIS A 33 9.89 0.93 -9.60
C HIS A 33 9.03 1.89 -8.78
N ARG A 34 9.44 3.16 -8.64
CA ARG A 34 8.65 4.20 -7.96
C ARG A 34 7.41 4.57 -8.75
N LEU A 35 7.53 4.73 -10.06
CA LEU A 35 6.40 5.01 -10.96
C LEU A 35 5.39 3.85 -10.92
N GLN A 36 5.83 2.60 -11.07
CA GLN A 36 4.96 1.42 -10.98
C GLN A 36 4.23 1.36 -9.63
N ARG A 37 4.91 1.69 -8.54
CA ARG A 37 4.32 1.75 -7.21
C ARG A 37 3.27 2.86 -7.11
N ALA A 38 3.58 4.07 -7.55
CA ALA A 38 2.67 5.21 -7.54
C ALA A 38 1.41 4.89 -8.36
N THR A 39 1.56 4.39 -9.59
CA THR A 39 0.44 3.98 -10.44
C THR A 39 -0.43 2.91 -9.79
N THR A 40 0.19 1.91 -9.14
CA THR A 40 -0.56 0.85 -8.45
C THR A 40 -1.31 1.39 -7.25
N LEU A 41 -0.70 2.26 -6.45
CA LEU A 41 -1.36 2.92 -5.31
C LEU A 41 -2.55 3.75 -5.78
N ALA A 42 -2.35 4.65 -6.75
CA ALA A 42 -3.41 5.49 -7.31
C ALA A 42 -4.59 4.64 -7.80
N ARG A 43 -4.32 3.57 -8.56
CA ARG A 43 -5.37 2.64 -9.03
C ARG A 43 -6.12 1.99 -7.86
N ARG A 44 -5.42 1.56 -6.81
CA ARG A 44 -6.06 0.89 -5.67
C ARG A 44 -6.92 1.84 -4.84
N VAL A 45 -6.46 3.07 -4.65
CA VAL A 45 -7.20 4.11 -3.94
C VAL A 45 -8.43 4.53 -4.74
N SER A 46 -8.29 4.80 -6.04
CA SER A 46 -9.43 5.12 -6.92
C SER A 46 -10.47 4.01 -6.97
N ASN A 47 -10.06 2.75 -6.86
CA ASN A 47 -10.98 1.61 -6.79
C ASN A 47 -11.57 1.36 -5.39
N GLY A 48 -11.24 2.17 -4.37
CA GLY A 48 -11.65 1.93 -2.98
C GLY A 48 -11.05 0.67 -2.35
N SER A 49 -10.09 0.03 -3.01
CA SER A 49 -9.49 -1.26 -2.62
C SER A 49 -8.25 -1.10 -1.72
N TRP A 50 -7.94 0.13 -1.34
CA TRP A 50 -6.82 0.50 -0.48
C TRP A 50 -7.20 0.48 1.01
N VAL A 51 -7.81 -0.63 1.42
CA VAL A 51 -8.31 -0.85 2.78
C VAL A 51 -7.79 -2.16 3.35
N CYS A 52 -7.68 -2.23 4.68
CA CYS A 52 -7.15 -3.38 5.38
C CYS A 52 -8.16 -4.52 5.30
N ARG A 53 -7.73 -5.67 4.76
CA ARG A 53 -8.59 -6.86 4.65
C ARG A 53 -9.02 -7.48 5.98
N TRP A 54 -8.47 -7.01 7.11
CA TRP A 54 -8.83 -7.50 8.44
C TRP A 54 -9.71 -6.52 9.22
N CYS A 55 -9.30 -5.25 9.31
CA CYS A 55 -10.02 -4.25 10.11
C CYS A 55 -10.82 -3.22 9.29
N GLY A 56 -10.74 -3.24 7.95
CA GLY A 56 -11.45 -2.30 7.08
C GLY A 56 -10.85 -0.90 7.00
N ASN A 57 -9.95 -0.51 7.91
CA ASN A 57 -9.32 0.81 7.90
C ASN A 57 -8.45 1.03 6.66
N GLU A 58 -8.31 2.29 6.25
CA GLU A 58 -7.42 2.70 5.17
C GLU A 58 -5.97 2.28 5.43
N LEU A 59 -5.25 1.92 4.36
CA LEU A 59 -3.84 1.61 4.47
C LEU A 59 -2.99 2.89 4.48
N PRO A 60 -1.95 2.95 5.32
CA PRO A 60 -0.98 4.04 5.23
C PRO A 60 -0.26 4.06 3.87
N ASP A 61 0.00 5.25 3.36
CA ASP A 61 0.71 5.55 2.10
C ASP A 61 2.14 4.98 2.05
N PHE A 62 2.85 4.96 3.18
CA PHE A 62 4.18 4.37 3.29
C PHE A 62 4.20 2.84 3.13
N ARG A 63 3.03 2.17 3.11
CA ARG A 63 2.96 0.74 2.81
C ARG A 63 3.30 0.45 1.35
N ARG A 64 3.76 -0.78 1.12
CA ARG A 64 3.98 -1.28 -0.25
C ARG A 64 2.64 -1.34 -0.99
N ALA A 65 2.64 -1.10 -2.30
CA ALA A 65 1.42 -1.09 -3.11
C ALA A 65 0.67 -2.45 -3.14
N ASP A 66 1.34 -3.55 -2.82
CA ASP A 66 0.77 -4.90 -2.66
C ASP A 66 0.32 -5.22 -1.22
N ALA A 67 0.42 -4.26 -0.29
CA ALA A 67 -0.01 -4.46 1.08
C ALA A 67 -1.52 -4.74 1.14
N LEU A 68 -1.88 -5.68 2.02
CA LEU A 68 -3.27 -6.10 2.27
C LEU A 68 -3.72 -5.76 3.71
N TYR A 69 -2.78 -5.39 4.57
CA TYR A 69 -3.02 -5.17 6.00
C TYR A 69 -2.34 -3.89 6.46
N CYS A 70 -3.00 -3.12 7.32
CA CYS A 70 -2.47 -1.87 7.87
C CYS A 70 -1.22 -2.08 8.75
N GLY A 71 -1.10 -3.25 9.41
CA GLY A 71 0.00 -3.58 10.30
C GLY A 71 0.19 -5.06 10.59
N GLU A 72 1.26 -5.35 11.35
CA GLU A 72 1.63 -6.71 11.72
C GLU A 72 0.54 -7.41 12.53
N SER A 73 -0.11 -6.69 13.45
CA SER A 73 -1.21 -7.20 14.27
C SER A 73 -2.35 -7.74 13.41
N CYS A 74 -2.81 -6.95 12.44
CA CYS A 74 -3.87 -7.34 11.51
C CYS A 74 -3.44 -8.52 10.61
N ARG A 75 -2.19 -8.53 10.15
CA ARG A 75 -1.62 -9.65 9.38
C ARG A 75 -1.62 -10.95 10.20
N LYS A 76 -1.20 -10.90 11.48
CA LYS A 76 -1.16 -12.05 12.38
C LYS A 76 -2.57 -12.56 12.71
N LYS A 77 -3.52 -11.66 12.98
CA LYS A 77 -4.93 -12.04 13.20
C LYS A 77 -5.53 -12.75 11.99
N ALA A 78 -5.36 -12.19 10.79
CA ALA A 78 -5.81 -12.81 9.54
C ALA A 78 -5.15 -14.19 9.30
N ALA A 79 -3.86 -14.34 9.62
CA ALA A 79 -3.17 -15.62 9.52
C ALA A 79 -3.70 -16.66 10.53
N ARG A 80 -4.01 -16.24 11.77
CA ARG A 80 -4.62 -17.10 12.79
C ARG A 80 -6.01 -17.56 12.37
N GLN A 81 -6.84 -16.65 11.83
CA GLN A 81 -8.17 -16.99 11.33
C GLN A 81 -8.09 -18.04 10.21
N ARG A 82 -7.25 -17.80 9.21
CA ARG A 82 -7.02 -18.76 8.11
C ARG A 82 -6.57 -20.14 8.57
N ARG A 83 -5.87 -20.26 9.70
CA ARG A 83 -5.50 -21.56 10.29
C ARG A 83 -6.68 -22.23 10.99
N ARG A 84 -7.56 -21.46 11.64
CA ARG A 84 -8.80 -21.97 12.25
C ARG A 84 -9.77 -22.49 11.18
N ASP A 85 -9.95 -21.73 10.11
CA ASP A 85 -10.85 -22.10 9.02
C ASP A 85 -10.41 -23.38 8.29
N ARG A 86 -9.11 -23.70 8.29
CA ARG A 86 -8.57 -24.95 7.73
C ARG A 86 -8.66 -26.15 8.66
N ALA A 87 -8.88 -25.90 9.95
CA ALA A 87 -8.96 -26.91 10.98
C ALA A 87 -10.42 -27.26 11.36
N SER A 88 -11.39 -26.54 10.79
CA SER A 88 -12.82 -26.83 10.86
C SER A 88 -13.23 -27.59 9.61
#